data_AF-A0A9E2R9B5-F1
#
_entry.id   AF-A0A9E2R9B5-F1
#
_cell.length_a   1.000
_cell.length_b   1.000
_cell.length_c   1.000
_cell.angle_alpha   90.00
_cell.angle_beta   90.00
_cell.angle_gamma   90.00
#
_symmetry.space_group_name_H-M   'P 1'
#
loop_
_entity.id
_entity.type
_entity.pdbx_description
1 polymer ?
#
loop_
_entity_poly.entity_id
_entity_poly.type
_entity_poly.pdbx_seq_one_letter_code
_entity_poly.pdbx_strand_id
1 'polypeptide(L)'
;MIEQPTRVLFLASLLGLAGVQAPAAPTDQPPTSPGELFQPTRIWNVHLKFTPDQWGAMEPSGGPGGLFGGPPGPRARLSFGPGTLLAPVFLRDGDQNHDGKLSREEFQGLAGKWFTAWDRENAGKVNLEQLRTGLNRTFAPPGLPGRGPGQPGVRDLGMALQGPEGKRNGLASAMGIEFKYVHADLEFEGQTYTDVAVRYKGNGTFLESRGSLKRSLKVDLNKYVKGQKLAGITKLNLHNNVTDASWMNEVLSHRLYRDAGVPAPRTAYARVFVTVPGKFD
;
A
#
# COMPACT_ATOMS: atom_id res chain seq x y z
N MET A 1 41.61 -77.89 28.94
CA MET A 1 40.80 -77.67 27.72
C MET A 1 40.49 -76.17 27.68
N ILE A 2 41.44 -75.37 27.17
CA ILE A 2 41.53 -74.86 25.77
C ILE A 2 40.45 -73.78 25.58
N GLU A 3 40.68 -72.50 25.26
CA GLU A 3 41.82 -71.66 24.87
C GLU A 3 41.33 -70.19 25.02
N GLN A 4 42.22 -69.21 25.24
CA GLN A 4 41.95 -67.80 24.86
C GLN A 4 42.44 -67.56 23.42
N PRO A 5 42.03 -66.48 22.69
CA PRO A 5 42.85 -65.25 22.77
C PRO A 5 42.14 -63.89 22.55
N THR A 6 42.68 -62.92 23.29
CA THR A 6 42.97 -61.49 23.07
C THR A 6 42.78 -60.79 21.69
N ARG A 7 42.46 -59.47 21.79
CA ARG A 7 42.63 -58.29 20.87
C ARG A 7 41.47 -58.04 19.90
N VAL A 8 40.95 -56.81 19.71
CA VAL A 8 41.62 -55.59 19.22
C VAL A 8 40.79 -54.33 19.60
N LEU A 9 41.47 -53.23 19.98
CA LEU A 9 40.92 -51.87 20.06
C LEU A 9 40.45 -51.39 18.66
N PHE A 10 39.26 -50.80 18.58
CA PHE A 10 39.00 -49.73 17.60
C PHE A 10 38.38 -48.53 18.30
N LEU A 11 39.23 -47.51 18.48
CA LEU A 11 38.87 -46.13 18.72
C LEU A 11 38.30 -45.61 17.38
N ALA A 12 37.01 -45.33 17.31
CA ALA A 12 36.42 -44.58 16.20
C ALA A 12 35.85 -43.28 16.76
N SER A 13 36.72 -42.28 16.82
CA SER A 13 36.32 -40.88 16.84
C SER A 13 35.53 -40.59 15.58
N LEU A 14 34.22 -40.34 15.70
CA LEU A 14 33.49 -39.61 14.68
C LEU A 14 33.16 -38.23 15.23
N LEU A 15 33.83 -37.26 14.61
CA LEU A 15 33.63 -35.83 14.78
C LEU A 15 32.14 -35.49 14.75
N GLY A 16 31.77 -34.58 15.65
CA GLY A 16 30.53 -33.82 15.54
C GLY A 16 30.48 -33.11 14.18
N LEU A 17 29.74 -33.68 13.26
CA LEU A 17 29.12 -32.92 12.19
C LEU A 17 28.07 -32.05 12.86
N ALA A 18 28.40 -30.77 13.01
CA ALA A 18 27.39 -29.73 13.12
C ALA A 18 26.46 -29.90 11.93
N GLY A 19 25.34 -30.57 12.17
CA GLY A 19 24.25 -30.61 11.22
C GLY A 19 23.82 -29.16 11.01
N VAL A 20 24.21 -28.59 9.87
CA VAL A 20 23.43 -27.52 9.27
C VAL A 20 22.06 -28.16 9.10
N GLN A 21 21.17 -27.86 10.04
CA GLN A 21 19.80 -28.28 9.95
C GLN A 21 19.28 -27.60 8.69
N ALA A 22 19.12 -28.39 7.63
CA ALA A 22 18.44 -27.95 6.42
C ALA A 22 17.14 -27.25 6.86
N PRO A 23 16.77 -26.12 6.23
CA PRO A 23 15.49 -25.50 6.54
C PRO A 23 14.43 -26.59 6.45
N ALA A 24 13.69 -26.78 7.54
CA ALA A 24 12.65 -27.79 7.62
C ALA A 24 11.82 -27.73 6.34
N ALA A 25 11.66 -28.86 5.66
CA ALA A 25 10.71 -28.97 4.56
C ALA A 25 9.38 -28.33 5.00
N PRO A 26 8.73 -27.52 4.15
CA PRO A 26 7.47 -26.89 4.53
C PRO A 26 6.55 -28.00 5.02
N THR A 27 6.21 -27.95 6.30
CA THR A 27 5.22 -28.88 6.82
C THR A 27 3.93 -28.60 6.09
N ASP A 28 3.41 -29.56 5.31
CA ASP A 28 2.12 -29.52 4.58
C ASP A 28 0.89 -29.36 5.50
N GLN A 29 1.11 -28.98 6.76
CA GLN A 29 0.09 -28.82 7.77
C GLN A 29 -0.23 -27.32 7.93
N PRO A 30 -1.50 -26.92 7.79
CA PRO A 30 -1.94 -25.55 8.04
C PRO A 30 -1.58 -25.10 9.46
N PRO A 31 -1.30 -23.80 9.69
CA PRO A 31 -0.96 -23.30 11.01
C PRO A 31 -2.16 -23.43 11.95
N THR A 32 -1.91 -23.89 13.17
CA THR A 32 -2.96 -24.08 14.18
C THR A 32 -3.09 -22.88 15.11
N SER A 33 -2.03 -22.08 15.23
CA SER A 33 -1.98 -20.90 16.09
C SER A 33 -1.56 -19.63 15.35
N PRO A 34 -1.93 -18.44 15.85
CA PRO A 34 -1.44 -17.18 15.27
C PRO A 34 0.09 -17.06 15.26
N GLY A 35 0.78 -17.74 16.19
CA GLY A 35 2.25 -17.73 16.27
C GLY A 35 2.92 -18.50 15.13
N GLU A 36 2.31 -19.61 14.71
CA GLU A 36 2.72 -20.36 13.53
C GLU A 36 2.38 -19.61 12.24
N LEU A 37 1.19 -19.02 12.18
CA LEU A 37 0.72 -18.29 10.99
C LEU A 37 1.63 -17.09 10.67
N PHE A 38 2.07 -16.34 11.68
CA PHE A 38 2.83 -15.10 11.46
C PHE A 38 4.33 -15.26 11.75
N GLN A 39 5.01 -16.02 10.89
CA GLN A 39 6.46 -16.18 10.88
C GLN A 39 7.10 -15.52 9.65
N PRO A 40 8.08 -14.61 9.81
CA PRO A 40 8.75 -13.94 8.69
C PRO A 40 9.55 -14.86 7.77
N THR A 41 9.91 -16.05 8.23
CA THR A 41 10.68 -17.05 7.48
C THR A 41 9.80 -18.03 6.72
N ARG A 42 8.47 -17.93 6.87
CA ARG A 42 7.50 -18.81 6.21
C ARG A 42 6.74 -18.04 5.13
N ILE A 43 6.61 -18.67 3.97
CA ILE A 43 5.87 -18.16 2.82
C ILE A 43 4.66 -19.06 2.62
N TRP A 44 3.47 -18.50 2.80
CA TRP A 44 2.21 -19.23 2.66
C TRP A 44 1.63 -19.13 1.25
N ASN A 45 1.00 -20.19 0.75
CA ASN A 45 0.21 -20.16 -0.47
C ASN A 45 -1.24 -19.84 -0.13
N VAL A 46 -1.74 -18.78 -0.77
CA VAL A 46 -3.10 -18.28 -0.62
C VAL A 46 -3.73 -18.19 -2.00
N HIS A 47 -4.82 -18.90 -2.24
CA HIS A 47 -5.51 -18.86 -3.53
C HIS A 47 -6.93 -18.39 -3.34
N LEU A 48 -7.25 -17.24 -3.94
CA LEU A 48 -8.59 -16.67 -3.97
C LEU A 48 -9.29 -17.04 -5.27
N LYS A 49 -10.49 -17.60 -5.17
CA LYS A 49 -11.31 -18.01 -6.31
C LYS A 49 -12.57 -17.16 -6.31
N PHE A 50 -12.80 -16.42 -7.41
CA PHE A 50 -13.97 -15.56 -7.57
C PHE A 50 -14.82 -16.03 -8.74
N THR A 51 -16.12 -15.79 -8.67
CA THR A 51 -16.93 -15.76 -9.89
C THR A 51 -16.62 -14.48 -10.69
N PRO A 52 -16.81 -14.47 -12.03
CA PRO A 52 -16.59 -13.28 -12.85
C PRO A 52 -17.38 -12.06 -12.38
N ASP A 53 -18.61 -12.27 -11.90
CA ASP A 53 -19.49 -11.22 -11.39
C ASP A 53 -18.99 -10.64 -10.08
N GLN A 54 -18.56 -11.48 -9.12
CA GLN A 54 -18.01 -11.02 -7.85
C GLN A 54 -16.67 -10.30 -8.06
N TRP A 55 -15.84 -10.78 -8.98
CA TRP A 55 -14.61 -10.07 -9.35
C TRP A 55 -14.92 -8.69 -9.94
N GLY A 56 -15.90 -8.60 -10.86
CA GLY A 56 -16.34 -7.34 -11.44
C GLY A 56 -16.93 -6.38 -10.40
N ALA A 57 -17.74 -6.88 -9.47
CA ALA A 57 -18.35 -6.09 -8.40
C ALA A 57 -17.34 -5.55 -7.37
N MET A 58 -16.14 -6.15 -7.29
CA MET A 58 -15.07 -5.70 -6.39
C MET A 58 -14.36 -4.46 -6.92
N GLU A 59 -14.39 -4.23 -8.24
CA GLU A 59 -13.83 -3.02 -8.83
C GLU A 59 -14.59 -1.79 -8.33
N PRO A 60 -13.92 -0.84 -7.67
CA PRO A 60 -14.61 0.28 -7.07
C PRO A 60 -15.16 1.20 -8.15
N SER A 61 -16.43 1.55 -8.01
CA SER A 61 -17.08 2.63 -8.74
C SER A 61 -16.60 3.97 -8.18
N GLY A 62 -16.14 4.88 -9.03
CA GLY A 62 -15.59 6.17 -8.60
C GLY A 62 -14.05 6.21 -8.59
N GLY A 63 -13.51 7.42 -8.71
CA GLY A 63 -12.11 7.67 -9.10
C GLY A 63 -12.10 8.80 -10.13
N PRO A 64 -11.01 9.57 -10.27
CA PRO A 64 -11.07 10.92 -10.82
C PRO A 64 -11.55 10.91 -12.28
N GLY A 65 -12.81 11.25 -12.48
CA GLY A 65 -13.20 12.14 -13.57
C GLY A 65 -12.74 13.55 -13.19
N GLY A 66 -11.90 14.16 -14.03
CA GLY A 66 -11.74 15.61 -14.04
C GLY A 66 -10.53 16.27 -13.36
N LEU A 67 -9.63 15.56 -12.67
CA LEU A 67 -8.37 16.18 -12.18
C LEU A 67 -7.08 15.37 -12.42
N PHE A 68 -7.21 14.07 -12.75
CA PHE A 68 -6.11 13.14 -13.03
C PHE A 68 -6.41 12.27 -14.28
N GLY A 69 -7.28 12.76 -15.17
CA GLY A 69 -7.90 11.99 -16.25
C GLY A 69 -7.16 12.06 -17.59
N GLY A 70 -5.95 11.52 -17.66
CA GLY A 70 -5.32 11.14 -18.93
C GLY A 70 -5.34 9.61 -19.10
N PRO A 71 -5.44 9.07 -20.33
CA PRO A 71 -5.27 7.64 -20.55
C PRO A 71 -3.88 7.21 -20.04
N PRO A 72 -3.74 6.04 -19.41
CA PRO A 72 -2.45 5.59 -18.92
C PRO A 72 -1.54 5.32 -20.12
N GLY A 73 -0.57 6.20 -20.35
CA GLY A 73 0.55 5.91 -21.24
C GLY A 73 1.31 4.68 -20.70
N PRO A 74 1.99 3.88 -21.56
CA PRO A 74 2.49 2.54 -21.21
C PRO A 74 3.55 2.48 -20.09
N ARG A 75 3.91 3.61 -19.47
CA ARG A 75 4.95 3.72 -18.43
C ARG A 75 4.62 4.68 -17.28
N ALA A 76 3.41 5.23 -17.20
CA ALA A 76 3.07 6.14 -16.11
C ALA A 76 2.78 5.36 -14.81
N ARG A 77 3.83 5.04 -14.05
CA ARG A 77 3.68 4.75 -12.62
C ARG A 77 3.00 5.97 -12.01
N LEU A 78 1.79 5.82 -11.47
CA LEU A 78 1.09 6.86 -10.70
C LEU A 78 1.89 7.12 -9.42
N SER A 79 3.01 7.83 -9.56
CA SER A 79 3.86 8.23 -8.45
C SER A 79 3.22 9.45 -7.79
N PHE A 80 2.73 9.29 -6.56
CA PHE A 80 2.21 10.39 -5.74
C PHE A 80 3.38 11.22 -5.16
N GLY A 81 4.19 11.78 -6.05
CA GLY A 81 5.27 12.71 -5.70
C GLY A 81 4.79 14.15 -5.66
N PRO A 82 5.59 15.08 -5.08
CA PRO A 82 5.26 16.51 -5.09
C PRO A 82 5.01 17.06 -6.50
N GLY A 83 5.68 16.51 -7.52
CA GLY A 83 5.48 16.88 -8.92
C GLY A 83 4.02 16.75 -9.40
N THR A 84 3.30 15.72 -8.97
CA THR A 84 1.90 15.50 -9.38
C THR A 84 0.92 16.48 -8.74
N LEU A 85 1.27 17.05 -7.58
CA LEU A 85 0.48 18.09 -6.91
C LEU A 85 0.80 19.48 -7.46
N LEU A 86 2.07 19.73 -7.79
CA LEU A 86 2.54 21.05 -8.22
C LEU A 86 2.38 21.26 -9.73
N ALA A 87 2.54 20.23 -10.56
CA ALA A 87 2.50 20.37 -12.02
C ALA A 87 1.23 21.05 -12.57
N PRO A 88 0.00 20.76 -12.08
CA PRO A 88 -1.19 21.48 -12.54
C PRO A 88 -1.14 22.98 -12.27
N VAL A 89 -0.57 23.42 -11.14
CA VAL A 89 -0.42 24.84 -10.79
C VAL A 89 0.62 25.51 -11.69
N PHE A 90 1.73 24.83 -11.93
CA PHE A 90 2.80 25.31 -12.82
C PHE A 90 2.34 25.41 -14.27
N LEU A 91 1.63 24.42 -14.80
CA LEU A 91 1.05 24.46 -16.14
C LEU A 91 -0.04 25.52 -16.25
N ARG A 92 -0.99 25.59 -15.29
CA ARG A 92 -2.04 26.63 -15.29
C ARG A 92 -1.48 28.06 -15.38
N ASP A 93 -0.41 28.33 -14.64
CA ASP A 93 0.11 29.69 -14.51
C ASP A 93 1.19 30.03 -15.56
N GLY A 94 1.87 29.01 -16.12
CA GLY A 94 3.06 29.17 -16.96
C GLY A 94 2.96 28.62 -18.38
N ASP A 95 2.11 27.64 -18.69
CA ASP A 95 1.92 27.09 -20.04
C ASP A 95 1.05 28.05 -20.87
N GLN A 96 1.70 29.00 -21.55
CA GLN A 96 1.03 30.06 -22.29
C GLN A 96 0.60 29.60 -23.68
N ASN A 97 1.34 28.65 -24.26
CA ASN A 97 1.05 28.10 -25.57
C ASN A 97 0.06 26.91 -25.52
N HIS A 98 -0.29 26.46 -24.32
CA HIS A 98 -1.20 25.35 -24.05
C HIS A 98 -0.74 24.01 -24.67
N ASP A 99 0.58 23.79 -24.74
CA ASP A 99 1.17 22.56 -25.27
C ASP A 99 1.31 21.43 -24.23
N GLY A 100 0.92 21.71 -22.98
CA GLY A 100 0.97 20.79 -21.85
C GLY A 100 2.37 20.63 -21.25
N LYS A 101 3.32 21.50 -21.61
CA LYS A 101 4.70 21.52 -21.11
C LYS A 101 5.05 22.94 -20.65
N LEU A 102 6.26 23.07 -20.09
CA LEU A 102 6.86 24.37 -19.77
C LEU A 102 8.19 24.47 -20.49
N SER A 103 8.26 25.40 -21.44
CA SER A 103 9.53 25.84 -22.03
C SER A 103 10.38 26.58 -20.98
N ARG A 104 11.66 26.78 -21.30
CA ARG A 104 12.58 27.55 -20.43
C ARG A 104 12.06 28.97 -20.24
N GLU A 105 11.56 29.56 -21.32
CA GLU A 105 11.07 30.93 -21.40
C GLU A 105 9.80 31.09 -20.56
N GLU A 106 8.86 30.14 -20.66
CA GLU A 106 7.65 30.09 -19.84
C GLU A 106 7.95 29.90 -18.35
N PHE A 107 8.88 29.01 -18.02
CA PHE A 107 9.28 28.79 -16.64
C PHE A 107 9.95 30.03 -16.01
N GLN A 108 10.80 30.72 -16.77
CA GLN A 108 11.41 31.98 -16.33
C GLN A 108 10.36 33.09 -16.17
N GLY A 109 9.42 33.21 -17.12
CA GLY A 109 8.30 34.15 -17.05
C GLY A 109 7.38 33.88 -15.86
N LEU A 110 7.16 32.61 -15.52
CA LEU A 110 6.35 32.19 -14.37
C LEU A 110 6.93 32.71 -13.05
N ALA A 111 8.24 32.58 -12.83
CA ALA A 111 8.90 33.08 -11.64
C ALA A 111 8.74 34.60 -11.49
N GLY A 112 8.91 35.36 -12.58
CA GLY A 112 8.70 36.81 -12.60
C GLY A 112 7.25 37.20 -12.32
N LYS A 113 6.29 36.47 -12.89
CA LYS A 113 4.85 36.66 -12.66
C LYS A 113 4.47 36.44 -11.19
N TRP A 114 4.93 35.35 -10.57
CA TRP A 114 4.68 35.10 -9.15
C TRP A 114 5.39 36.10 -8.25
N PHE A 115 6.65 36.45 -8.55
CA PHE A 115 7.37 37.46 -7.79
C PHE A 115 6.63 38.79 -7.79
N THR A 116 6.20 39.28 -8.96
CA THR A 116 5.42 40.52 -9.10
C THR A 116 4.08 40.42 -8.37
N ALA A 117 3.43 39.26 -8.39
CA ALA A 117 2.17 39.05 -7.69
C ALA A 117 2.33 38.99 -6.15
N TRP A 118 3.52 38.62 -5.65
CA TRP A 118 3.80 38.47 -4.22
C TRP A 118 4.43 39.74 -3.62
N ASP A 119 5.22 40.50 -4.39
CA ASP A 119 5.79 41.80 -4.00
C ASP A 119 4.73 42.91 -4.03
N ARG A 120 3.82 42.91 -3.05
CA ARG A 120 2.72 43.89 -2.96
C ARG A 120 3.19 45.33 -2.75
N GLU A 121 4.41 45.50 -2.25
CA GLU A 121 4.99 46.80 -1.93
C GLU A 121 5.80 47.37 -3.10
N ASN A 122 5.97 46.60 -4.20
CA ASN A 122 6.85 46.91 -5.32
C ASN A 122 8.28 47.27 -4.85
N ALA A 123 8.74 46.61 -3.80
CA ALA A 123 10.03 46.89 -3.16
C ALA A 123 11.21 46.24 -3.89
N GLY A 124 10.94 45.45 -4.94
CA GLY A 124 11.94 44.64 -5.63
C GLY A 124 12.42 43.46 -4.78
N LYS A 125 11.70 43.12 -3.72
CA LYS A 125 11.99 42.01 -2.79
C LYS A 125 10.71 41.49 -2.16
N VAL A 126 10.68 40.19 -1.87
CA VAL A 126 9.55 39.54 -1.19
C VAL A 126 9.99 39.18 0.24
N ASN A 127 9.28 39.67 1.24
CA ASN A 127 9.53 39.31 2.64
C ASN A 127 8.85 37.98 3.03
N LEU A 128 9.12 37.46 4.23
CA LEU A 128 8.60 36.16 4.67
C LEU A 128 7.07 36.08 4.68
N GLU A 129 6.39 37.16 5.08
CA GLU A 129 4.91 37.20 5.12
C GLU A 129 4.30 37.25 3.72
N GLN A 130 4.89 38.03 2.82
CA GLN A 130 4.51 38.09 1.41
C GLN A 130 4.76 36.74 0.72
N LEU A 131 5.89 36.09 1.00
CA LEU A 131 6.22 34.77 0.47
C LEU A 131 5.22 33.72 0.97
N ARG A 132 4.95 33.67 2.29
CA ARG A 132 3.98 32.74 2.89
C ARG A 132 2.59 32.93 2.29
N THR A 133 2.14 34.18 2.21
CA THR A 133 0.82 34.51 1.65
C THR A 133 0.75 34.17 0.17
N GLY A 134 1.83 34.46 -0.58
CA GLY A 134 1.96 34.16 -1.99
C GLY A 134 1.90 32.67 -2.28
N LEU A 135 2.71 31.87 -1.58
CA LEU A 135 2.71 30.42 -1.68
C LEU A 135 1.34 29.82 -1.35
N ASN A 136 0.73 30.24 -0.24
CA ASN A 136 -0.60 29.75 0.17
C ASN A 136 -1.67 30.06 -0.89
N ARG A 137 -1.61 31.23 -1.53
CA ARG A 137 -2.58 31.60 -2.58
C ARG A 137 -2.33 30.85 -3.88
N THR A 138 -1.07 30.77 -4.33
CA THR A 138 -0.71 30.16 -5.62
C THR A 138 -1.03 28.66 -5.64
N PHE A 139 -0.76 27.96 -4.54
CA PHE A 139 -0.94 26.51 -4.42
C PHE A 139 -2.25 26.10 -3.72
N ALA A 140 -3.18 27.03 -3.48
CA ALA A 140 -4.51 26.70 -2.96
C ALA A 140 -5.34 25.88 -3.98
N PRO A 141 -6.08 24.85 -3.55
CA PRO A 141 -7.01 24.15 -4.42
C PRO A 141 -8.14 25.09 -4.92
N PRO A 142 -8.59 24.96 -6.19
CA PRO A 142 -9.72 25.73 -6.70
C PRO A 142 -11.00 25.43 -5.91
N GLY A 143 -11.72 26.47 -5.45
CA GLY A 143 -13.03 26.34 -4.78
C GLY A 143 -13.05 26.57 -3.26
N LEU A 144 -11.91 26.86 -2.62
CA LEU A 144 -11.88 27.32 -1.23
C LEU A 144 -11.71 28.85 -1.18
N PRO A 145 -12.72 29.61 -0.72
CA PRO A 145 -12.59 31.06 -0.61
C PRO A 145 -11.48 31.43 0.36
N GLY A 146 -10.63 32.39 -0.04
CA GLY A 146 -9.45 32.82 0.69
C GLY A 146 -9.78 33.16 2.15
N ARG A 147 -9.25 32.36 3.07
CA ARG A 147 -9.35 32.61 4.52
C ARG A 147 -8.15 33.46 4.93
N GLY A 148 -8.42 34.68 5.37
CA GLY A 148 -7.40 35.64 5.80
C GLY A 148 -6.60 35.18 7.03
N PRO A 149 -5.46 35.83 7.32
CA PRO A 149 -4.58 35.45 8.42
C PRO A 149 -5.22 35.77 9.78
N GLY A 150 -5.21 34.81 10.71
CA GLY A 150 -5.56 35.05 12.13
C GLY A 150 -6.62 34.15 12.77
N GLN A 151 -7.07 33.04 12.16
CA GLN A 151 -7.99 32.12 12.84
C GLN A 151 -7.28 30.92 13.50
N PRO A 152 -7.53 30.66 14.80
CA PRO A 152 -7.00 29.48 15.49
C PRO A 152 -7.66 28.22 14.91
N GLY A 153 -6.82 27.33 14.36
CA GLY A 153 -7.24 26.15 13.60
C GLY A 153 -6.53 26.09 12.25
N VAL A 154 -5.21 25.98 12.29
CA VAL A 154 -4.35 25.80 11.11
C VAL A 154 -4.77 24.51 10.40
N ARG A 155 -5.58 24.60 9.35
CA ARG A 155 -5.70 23.53 8.35
C ARG A 155 -4.71 23.86 7.25
N ASP A 156 -3.50 23.34 7.44
CA ASP A 156 -2.40 23.38 6.48
C ASP A 156 -2.84 22.93 5.09
N LEU A 157 -1.98 23.19 4.08
CA LEU A 157 -1.96 22.69 2.69
C LEU A 157 -2.22 21.18 2.48
N GLY A 158 -2.66 20.45 3.51
CA GLY A 158 -3.13 19.09 3.42
C GLY A 158 -4.35 18.99 2.53
N MET A 159 -4.19 18.27 1.42
CA MET A 159 -5.26 17.57 0.71
C MET A 159 -6.32 17.11 1.72
N ALA A 160 -7.59 17.49 1.55
CA ALA A 160 -8.64 17.14 2.51
C ALA A 160 -8.81 15.61 2.55
N LEU A 161 -8.11 14.95 3.47
CA LEU A 161 -8.14 13.49 3.66
C LEU A 161 -9.34 13.05 4.51
N GLN A 162 -10.22 13.98 4.89
CA GLN A 162 -11.48 13.65 5.55
C GLN A 162 -12.46 13.16 4.49
N GLY A 163 -12.97 11.95 4.66
CA GLY A 163 -14.07 11.47 3.83
C GLY A 163 -15.37 12.17 4.20
N PRO A 164 -16.43 12.02 3.38
CA PRO A 164 -17.78 12.42 3.78
C PRO A 164 -18.18 11.79 5.12
N GLU A 165 -19.09 12.43 5.85
CA GLU A 165 -19.55 11.91 7.14
C GLU A 165 -20.10 10.47 7.01
N GLY A 166 -19.71 9.60 7.95
CA GLY A 166 -20.01 8.16 7.90
C GLY A 166 -19.17 7.34 6.90
N LYS A 167 -18.26 7.97 6.15
CA LYS A 167 -17.33 7.30 5.23
C LYS A 167 -15.92 7.24 5.80
N ARG A 168 -15.06 6.43 5.16
CA ARG A 168 -13.67 6.24 5.58
C ARG A 168 -12.87 7.52 5.30
N ASN A 169 -11.88 7.81 6.14
CA ASN A 169 -10.90 8.85 5.83
C ASN A 169 -9.82 8.31 4.87
N GLY A 170 -9.10 9.23 4.25
CA GLY A 170 -7.98 8.99 3.36
C GLY A 170 -8.29 9.36 1.91
N LEU A 171 -7.21 9.54 1.16
CA LEU A 171 -7.25 10.06 -0.21
C LEU A 171 -8.22 9.30 -1.12
N ALA A 172 -8.22 7.97 -1.07
CA ALA A 172 -9.12 7.21 -1.92
C ALA A 172 -10.60 7.54 -1.64
N SER A 173 -10.98 7.75 -0.38
CA SER A 173 -12.35 8.14 -0.04
C SER A 173 -12.67 9.59 -0.37
N ALA A 174 -11.70 10.50 -0.19
CA ALA A 174 -11.85 11.89 -0.63
C ALA A 174 -12.09 11.97 -2.15
N MET A 175 -11.58 11.00 -2.91
CA MET A 175 -11.82 10.83 -4.35
C MET A 175 -13.09 10.03 -4.69
N GLY A 176 -13.94 9.73 -3.69
CA GLY A 176 -15.19 8.97 -3.88
C GLY A 176 -15.02 7.47 -4.12
N ILE A 177 -13.81 6.92 -3.91
CA ILE A 177 -13.55 5.49 -4.08
C ILE A 177 -14.02 4.73 -2.85
N GLU A 178 -14.99 3.86 -3.02
CA GLU A 178 -15.47 2.95 -1.97
C GLU A 178 -15.08 1.50 -2.27
N PHE A 179 -14.60 0.79 -1.25
CA PHE A 179 -14.25 -0.63 -1.38
C PHE A 179 -15.34 -1.49 -0.77
N LYS A 180 -16.10 -2.15 -1.63
CA LYS A 180 -17.18 -3.07 -1.25
C LYS A 180 -16.60 -4.47 -0.99
N TYR A 181 -17.23 -5.17 -0.06
CA TYR A 181 -16.97 -6.60 0.15
C TYR A 181 -17.73 -7.41 -0.90
N VAL A 182 -17.04 -8.38 -1.48
CA VAL A 182 -17.58 -9.37 -2.41
C VAL A 182 -17.36 -10.78 -1.86
N HIS A 183 -17.98 -11.77 -2.49
CA HIS A 183 -17.88 -13.18 -2.14
C HIS A 183 -16.74 -13.85 -2.92
N ALA A 184 -15.98 -14.71 -2.25
CA ALA A 184 -14.95 -15.54 -2.84
C ALA A 184 -14.75 -16.81 -2.02
N ASP A 185 -14.09 -17.81 -2.59
CA ASP A 185 -13.52 -18.90 -1.81
C ASP A 185 -12.02 -18.64 -1.61
N LEU A 186 -11.52 -19.03 -0.44
CA LEU A 186 -10.10 -18.94 -0.09
C LEU A 186 -9.56 -20.34 0.14
N GLU A 187 -8.53 -20.72 -0.57
CA GLU A 187 -7.72 -21.89 -0.25
C GLU A 187 -6.40 -21.42 0.38
N PHE A 188 -6.06 -21.97 1.55
CA PHE A 188 -4.84 -21.67 2.29
C PHE A 188 -4.12 -22.99 2.59
N GLU A 189 -2.95 -23.20 1.99
CA GLU A 189 -2.19 -24.47 2.12
C GLU A 189 -3.08 -25.73 1.96
N GLY A 190 -3.90 -25.76 0.90
CA GLY A 190 -4.83 -26.86 0.62
C GLY A 190 -6.11 -26.88 1.47
N GLN A 191 -6.23 -26.05 2.51
CA GLN A 191 -7.47 -25.91 3.27
C GLN A 191 -8.39 -24.86 2.65
N THR A 192 -9.60 -25.27 2.27
CA THR A 192 -10.63 -24.37 1.73
C THR A 192 -11.48 -23.73 2.82
N TYR A 193 -11.75 -22.45 2.63
CA TYR A 193 -12.67 -21.60 3.38
C TYR A 193 -13.66 -21.02 2.38
N THR A 194 -14.92 -21.45 2.46
CA THR A 194 -15.94 -21.04 1.51
C THR A 194 -16.58 -19.71 1.92
N ASP A 195 -17.08 -18.99 0.92
CA ASP A 195 -17.88 -17.77 1.09
C ASP A 195 -17.23 -16.73 2.04
N VAL A 196 -15.95 -16.43 1.79
CA VAL A 196 -15.21 -15.39 2.49
C VAL A 196 -15.53 -14.02 1.90
N ALA A 197 -15.44 -12.99 2.74
CA ALA A 197 -15.63 -11.63 2.27
C ALA A 197 -14.30 -10.98 1.89
N VAL A 198 -14.16 -10.57 0.62
CA VAL A 198 -12.93 -9.94 0.12
C VAL A 198 -13.20 -8.53 -0.37
N ARG A 199 -12.27 -7.61 -0.12
CA ARG A 199 -12.30 -6.25 -0.71
C ARG A 199 -10.91 -5.71 -0.91
N TYR A 200 -10.78 -4.71 -1.79
CA TYR A 200 -9.57 -3.89 -1.84
C TYR A 200 -9.35 -3.08 -0.55
N LYS A 201 -8.07 -2.75 -0.31
CA LYS A 201 -7.60 -1.93 0.80
C LYS A 201 -6.54 -0.94 0.29
N GLY A 202 -6.46 0.20 0.97
CA GLY A 202 -5.39 1.17 0.79
C GLY A 202 -5.90 2.58 0.52
N ASN A 203 -4.96 3.52 0.49
CA ASN A 203 -5.15 4.87 -0.04
C ASN A 203 -4.16 5.04 -1.20
N GLY A 204 -2.98 5.64 -0.95
CA GLY A 204 -1.93 5.80 -1.97
C GLY A 204 -1.54 4.48 -2.63
N THR A 205 -1.31 3.43 -1.82
CA THR A 205 -1.01 2.07 -2.31
C THR A 205 -2.06 1.52 -3.28
N PHE A 206 -3.34 1.81 -3.08
CA PHE A 206 -4.38 1.39 -4.02
C PHE A 206 -4.31 2.22 -5.31
N LEU A 207 -4.18 3.53 -5.19
CA LEU A 207 -4.12 4.43 -6.35
C LEU A 207 -2.91 4.13 -7.24
N GLU A 208 -1.78 3.77 -6.66
CA GLU A 208 -0.58 3.37 -7.40
C GLU A 208 -0.73 2.00 -8.08
N SER A 209 -1.42 1.05 -7.43
CA SER A 209 -1.60 -0.32 -7.94
C SER A 209 -2.88 -0.54 -8.75
N ARG A 210 -3.75 0.47 -8.91
CA ARG A 210 -5.07 0.32 -9.54
C ARG A 210 -5.04 -0.17 -10.99
N GLY A 211 -3.93 0.04 -11.70
CA GLY A 211 -3.70 -0.45 -13.06
C GLY A 211 -3.06 -1.84 -13.13
N SER A 212 -2.91 -2.53 -12.00
CA SER A 212 -2.28 -3.84 -11.89
C SER A 212 -3.19 -4.84 -11.16
N LEU A 213 -3.00 -6.13 -11.43
CA LEU A 213 -3.62 -7.19 -10.63
C LEU A 213 -3.07 -7.26 -9.20
N LYS A 214 -1.85 -6.77 -8.96
CA LYS A 214 -1.18 -6.80 -7.65
C LYS A 214 -1.70 -5.72 -6.70
N ARG A 215 -2.93 -5.87 -6.20
CA ARG A 215 -3.61 -4.92 -5.30
C ARG A 215 -3.72 -5.46 -3.87
N SER A 216 -3.68 -4.57 -2.89
CA SER A 216 -3.84 -4.97 -1.48
C SER A 216 -5.28 -5.40 -1.20
N LEU A 217 -5.45 -6.52 -0.52
CA LEU A 217 -6.74 -7.12 -0.22
C LEU A 217 -6.96 -7.23 1.29
N LYS A 218 -8.22 -7.18 1.71
CA LYS A 218 -8.65 -7.58 3.05
C LYS A 218 -9.64 -8.72 2.92
N VAL A 219 -9.35 -9.82 3.61
CA VAL A 219 -10.19 -11.02 3.67
C VAL A 219 -10.80 -11.11 5.06
N ASP A 220 -12.11 -11.29 5.15
CA ASP A 220 -12.84 -11.55 6.38
C ASP A 220 -13.52 -12.91 6.25
N LEU A 221 -12.95 -13.90 6.93
CA LEU A 221 -13.39 -15.29 6.91
C LEU A 221 -14.75 -15.45 7.60
N ASN A 222 -15.08 -14.56 8.54
CA ASN A 222 -16.18 -14.70 9.49
C ASN A 222 -17.34 -13.71 9.19
N LYS A 223 -17.30 -13.01 8.05
CA LYS A 223 -18.32 -12.03 7.70
C LYS A 223 -19.64 -12.72 7.31
N TYR A 224 -19.57 -13.68 6.38
CA TYR A 224 -20.73 -14.40 5.85
C TYR A 224 -20.90 -15.77 6.53
N VAL A 225 -19.85 -16.57 6.60
CA VAL A 225 -19.85 -17.84 7.35
C VAL A 225 -19.39 -17.63 8.80
N LYS A 226 -20.29 -17.79 9.78
CA LYS A 226 -19.97 -17.57 11.20
C LYS A 226 -19.13 -18.71 11.78
N GLY A 227 -18.13 -18.37 12.59
CA GLY A 227 -17.24 -19.30 13.27
C GLY A 227 -15.96 -19.65 12.49
N GLN A 228 -15.88 -19.31 11.21
CA GLN A 228 -14.74 -19.61 10.35
C GLN A 228 -13.48 -18.83 10.76
N LYS A 229 -12.37 -19.54 10.97
CA LYS A 229 -11.09 -18.99 11.46
C LYS A 229 -9.91 -19.72 10.83
N LEU A 230 -8.84 -18.98 10.55
CA LEU A 230 -7.53 -19.52 10.21
C LEU A 230 -6.59 -19.28 11.38
N ALA A 231 -6.12 -20.36 12.02
CA ALA A 231 -5.21 -20.28 13.16
C ALA A 231 -5.72 -19.32 14.26
N GLY A 232 -7.03 -19.33 14.55
CA GLY A 232 -7.67 -18.42 15.50
C GLY A 232 -7.97 -16.99 15.00
N ILE A 233 -7.56 -16.63 13.79
CA ILE A 233 -7.77 -15.31 13.17
C ILE A 233 -8.97 -15.33 12.23
N THR A 234 -9.76 -14.25 12.24
CA THR A 234 -10.94 -14.10 11.37
C THR A 234 -10.70 -13.18 10.18
N LYS A 235 -9.67 -12.32 10.24
CA LYS A 235 -9.42 -11.29 9.22
C LYS A 235 -7.94 -11.25 8.86
N LEU A 236 -7.65 -11.24 7.56
CA LEU A 236 -6.31 -11.15 7.01
C LEU A 236 -6.21 -9.86 6.18
N ASN A 237 -5.06 -9.18 6.29
CA ASN A 237 -4.69 -8.12 5.36
C ASN A 237 -3.55 -8.65 4.49
N LEU A 238 -3.75 -8.65 3.18
CA LEU A 238 -2.76 -9.05 2.19
C LEU A 238 -2.23 -7.77 1.54
N HIS A 239 -1.05 -7.33 1.97
CA HIS A 239 -0.41 -6.11 1.46
C HIS A 239 0.39 -6.43 0.19
N ASN A 240 0.26 -5.58 -0.83
CA ASN A 240 0.96 -5.76 -2.11
C ASN A 240 2.39 -5.19 -2.13
N ASN A 241 2.75 -4.41 -1.11
CA ASN A 241 4.05 -3.74 -0.95
C ASN A 241 4.49 -2.94 -2.18
N VAL A 242 3.56 -2.29 -2.89
CA VAL A 242 3.88 -1.60 -4.16
C VAL A 242 4.92 -0.48 -4.02
N THR A 243 4.96 0.17 -2.85
CA THR A 243 5.88 1.29 -2.54
C THR A 243 7.20 0.85 -1.90
N ASP A 244 7.37 -0.44 -1.59
CA ASP A 244 8.56 -0.97 -0.91
C ASP A 244 9.25 -1.98 -1.82
N ALA A 245 10.40 -1.60 -2.39
CA ALA A 245 11.16 -2.47 -3.28
C ALA A 245 11.75 -3.70 -2.55
N SER A 246 11.94 -3.62 -1.23
CA SER A 246 12.51 -4.72 -0.44
C SER A 246 11.48 -5.73 0.04
N TRP A 247 10.21 -5.32 0.13
CA TRP A 247 9.12 -6.01 0.83
C TRP A 247 9.37 -6.26 2.33
N MET A 248 10.39 -5.64 2.91
CA MET A 248 10.83 -5.89 4.29
C MET A 248 10.49 -4.77 5.26
N ASN A 249 10.15 -3.55 4.79
CA ASN A 249 10.03 -2.38 5.67
C ASN A 249 8.97 -2.60 6.77
N GLU A 250 7.81 -3.14 6.42
CA GLU A 250 6.73 -3.40 7.39
C GLU A 250 7.10 -4.54 8.36
N VAL A 251 7.71 -5.61 7.85
CA VAL A 251 8.12 -6.78 8.65
C VAL A 251 9.17 -6.39 9.69
N LEU A 252 10.19 -5.64 9.27
CA LEU A 252 11.27 -5.17 10.14
C LEU A 252 10.76 -4.14 11.14
N SER A 253 9.94 -3.17 10.70
CA SER A 253 9.41 -2.13 11.60
C SER A 253 8.51 -2.72 12.68
N HIS A 254 7.58 -3.61 12.31
CA HIS A 254 6.72 -4.25 13.30
C HIS A 254 7.50 -5.16 14.24
N ARG A 255 8.55 -5.85 13.74
CA ARG A 255 9.42 -6.65 14.60
C ARG A 255 10.17 -5.77 15.60
N LEU A 256 10.80 -4.69 15.12
CA LEU A 256 11.52 -3.75 15.97
C LEU A 256 10.62 -3.20 17.09
N TYR A 257 9.38 -2.83 16.78
CA TYR A 257 8.43 -2.38 17.80
C TYR A 257 8.12 -3.46 18.84
N ARG A 258 7.89 -4.71 18.42
CA ARG A 258 7.66 -5.81 19.38
C ARG A 258 8.88 -6.10 20.24
N ASP A 259 10.07 -6.10 19.64
CA ASP A 259 11.34 -6.32 20.35
C ASP A 259 11.60 -5.20 21.38
N ALA A 260 11.11 -3.99 21.11
CA ALA A 260 11.10 -2.86 22.04
C ALA A 260 9.92 -2.86 23.05
N GLY A 261 9.09 -3.91 23.08
CA GLY A 261 7.94 -4.03 24.00
C GLY A 261 6.69 -3.24 23.58
N VAL A 262 6.66 -2.66 22.38
CA VAL A 262 5.49 -1.93 21.85
C VAL A 262 4.57 -2.91 21.12
N PRO A 263 3.27 -2.98 21.46
CA PRO A 263 2.32 -3.82 20.74
C PRO A 263 2.26 -3.46 19.24
N ALA A 264 2.66 -4.40 18.39
CA ALA A 264 2.63 -4.24 16.94
C ALA A 264 2.16 -5.53 16.23
N PRO A 265 1.51 -5.41 15.05
CA PRO A 265 1.00 -6.56 14.30
C PRO A 265 2.11 -7.56 13.94
N ARG A 266 1.81 -8.86 14.03
CA ARG A 266 2.71 -9.90 13.46
C ARG A 266 2.50 -10.02 11.95
N THR A 267 3.52 -10.49 11.25
CA THR A 267 3.57 -10.53 9.78
C THR A 267 4.16 -11.85 9.30
N ALA A 268 3.71 -12.32 8.14
CA ALA A 268 4.32 -13.39 7.36
C ALA A 268 4.24 -13.04 5.87
N TYR A 269 5.01 -13.74 5.04
CA TYR A 269 4.92 -13.59 3.60
C TYR A 269 3.90 -14.57 3.03
N ALA A 270 3.29 -14.21 1.91
CA ALA A 270 2.38 -15.08 1.18
C ALA A 270 2.55 -14.92 -0.34
N ARG A 271 2.45 -16.02 -1.07
CA ARG A 271 2.14 -16.04 -2.50
C ARG A 271 0.63 -16.03 -2.64
N VAL A 272 0.12 -15.03 -3.34
CA VAL A 272 -1.32 -14.86 -3.55
C VAL A 272 -1.65 -15.16 -5.00
N PHE A 273 -2.49 -16.16 -5.21
CA PHE A 273 -3.04 -16.54 -6.50
C PHE A 273 -4.50 -16.09 -6.58
N VAL A 274 -4.94 -15.74 -7.77
CA VAL A 274 -6.32 -15.35 -8.04
C VAL A 274 -6.79 -16.13 -9.27
N THR A 275 -7.90 -16.84 -9.14
CA THR A 275 -8.59 -17.44 -10.28
C THR A 275 -9.96 -16.78 -10.45
N VAL A 276 -10.24 -16.40 -11.69
CA VAL A 276 -11.52 -15.88 -12.14
C VAL A 276 -11.83 -16.60 -13.46
N PRO A 277 -12.73 -17.59 -13.46
CA PRO A 277 -13.00 -18.40 -14.65
C PRO A 277 -13.23 -17.54 -15.90
N GLY A 278 -12.47 -17.80 -16.96
CA GLY A 278 -12.59 -17.08 -18.23
C GLY A 278 -11.99 -15.67 -18.25
N LYS A 279 -11.28 -15.26 -17.18
CA LYS A 279 -10.48 -14.02 -17.15
C LYS A 279 -9.04 -14.28 -16.73
N PHE A 280 -8.85 -15.04 -15.66
CA PHE A 280 -7.55 -15.37 -15.07
C PHE A 280 -7.61 -16.81 -14.61
N ASP A 281 -7.03 -17.72 -15.39
CA ASP A 281 -6.98 -19.16 -15.11
C ASP A 281 -5.59 -19.54 -14.55
#